data_AF-Q8MXD5-F1
#
_entry.id   AF-Q8MXD5-F1
#
_cell.length_a   1.000
_cell.length_b   1.000
_cell.length_c   1.000
_cell.angle_alpha   90.00
_cell.angle_beta   90.00
_cell.angle_gamma   90.00
#
_symmetry.space_group_name_H-M   'P 1'
#
loop_
_entity.id
_entity.type
_entity.pdbx_description
1 polymer ?
#
loop_
_entity_poly.entity_id
_entity_poly.type
_entity_poly.pdbx_seq_one_letter_code
_entity_poly.pdbx_strand_id
1 'polypeptide(L)'
;MSFCQFCCEVVKTEGVLFICVPKEDGKRKLWEKSLECSLAPNGRICDTHFKASDFYGETKTKTERKRRRLLPNALPRQPNLKPGYSNANTQTEEKVINRTTLMGNEIMRKKISSMEKEMHSLRQQLEQYQTLEKSLGNIFTETQIKILKSGGKRSTFNATDMSAAICLHSVGPRTYKHLYEKGFPLPSRATIFRWLADVKINAGTLDVVLDLMENEEMCLADKLCVLSIDKIQLAAAFDINGSEDALNERNNYVQLATVRGLKKAWKQPVYFGFNTLMDVDSLNTIIMKLHKINYPVVAVVSDLSPENQSLWRELGISETNKSWFSHPADEQLKIFVFSDTTQLIKLIHNHYIDVGLDINGHKLTKTTVQQTMRHCARPDVSIKLRINENHLKVCSLTKQKDTLATQLFSRTTARSIRRCHELGYAINNACETADFFELFNDWFDVFNSNRLNFPDSSEAYGKQIENQQCTLARMSEIMRTEMTESGDKLTFQMGILINNASLDGLYEYLSEKYDMIHILTSRLSQENVESFFGSMRSIGHGGQYDHPTPLQFRDKIRKYIEGMIKLDQ
;
A
#
# COMPACT_ATOMS: atom_id res chain seq x y z
N MET A 1 76.54 -13.20 -10.04
CA MET A 1 77.37 -12.03 -9.70
C MET A 1 77.56 -11.19 -10.95
N SER A 2 77.38 -9.88 -10.88
CA SER A 2 77.45 -9.02 -12.06
C SER A 2 78.22 -7.75 -11.72
N PHE A 3 79.00 -7.23 -12.68
CA PHE A 3 79.82 -6.03 -12.48
C PHE A 3 78.98 -4.76 -12.66
N CYS A 4 79.06 -3.85 -11.69
CA CYS A 4 78.49 -2.51 -11.81
C CYS A 4 79.60 -1.55 -12.25
N GLN A 5 79.41 -0.90 -13.40
CA GLN A 5 80.42 0.01 -13.95
C GLN A 5 80.56 1.31 -13.14
N PHE A 6 79.53 1.71 -12.39
CA PHE A 6 79.61 2.87 -11.50
C PHE A 6 80.28 2.52 -10.16
N CYS A 7 79.90 1.40 -9.53
CA CYS A 7 80.53 0.98 -8.28
C CYS A 7 81.95 0.41 -8.48
N CYS A 8 82.34 0.12 -9.73
CA CYS A 8 83.61 -0.50 -10.11
C CYS A 8 83.91 -1.83 -9.39
N GLU A 9 82.87 -2.56 -8.98
CA GLU A 9 82.98 -3.82 -8.25
C GLU A 9 81.96 -4.87 -8.74
N VAL A 10 82.25 -6.14 -8.45
CA VAL A 10 81.34 -7.26 -8.71
C VAL A 10 80.34 -7.36 -7.56
N VAL A 11 79.09 -6.98 -7.83
CA VAL A 11 78.04 -6.94 -6.80
C VAL A 11 77.30 -8.29 -6.75
N LYS A 12 77.06 -8.78 -5.53
CA LYS A 12 76.26 -9.99 -5.28
C LYS A 12 74.81 -9.75 -5.74
N THR A 13 74.28 -10.69 -6.51
CA THR A 13 72.99 -10.54 -7.22
C THR A 13 71.75 -10.80 -6.35
N GLU A 14 71.91 -11.07 -5.06
CA GLU A 14 70.79 -11.25 -4.13
C GLU A 14 70.18 -9.90 -3.79
N GLY A 15 69.01 -9.61 -4.37
CA GLY A 15 68.21 -8.41 -4.07
C GLY A 15 68.54 -7.14 -4.86
N VAL A 16 69.54 -7.17 -5.75
CA VAL A 16 69.93 -6.03 -6.62
C VAL A 16 69.81 -6.41 -8.09
N LEU A 17 69.10 -5.61 -8.88
CA LEU A 17 68.98 -5.80 -10.32
C LEU A 17 69.95 -4.87 -11.07
N PHE A 18 70.29 -5.23 -12.31
CA PHE A 18 71.23 -4.46 -13.12
C PHE A 18 70.53 -3.85 -14.33
N ILE A 19 70.76 -2.55 -14.53
CA ILE A 19 70.23 -1.76 -15.63
C ILE A 19 71.36 -1.52 -16.64
N CYS A 20 71.07 -1.77 -17.92
CA CYS A 20 72.03 -1.47 -18.99
C CYS A 20 72.09 0.03 -19.23
N VAL A 21 73.30 0.55 -19.44
CA VAL A 21 73.53 1.93 -19.84
C VAL A 21 72.86 2.21 -21.19
N PRO A 22 72.25 3.40 -21.40
CA PRO A 22 71.65 3.74 -22.68
C PRO A 22 72.64 3.62 -23.84
N LYS A 23 72.22 2.97 -24.93
CA LYS A 23 73.02 2.88 -26.16
C LYS A 23 73.09 4.20 -26.93
N GLU A 24 72.09 5.06 -26.74
CA GLU A 24 72.01 6.38 -27.37
C GLU A 24 72.98 7.35 -26.70
N ASP A 25 73.90 7.93 -27.47
CA ASP A 25 75.01 8.76 -26.98
C ASP A 25 74.54 10.00 -26.20
N GLY A 26 73.43 10.62 -26.60
CA GLY A 26 72.88 11.78 -25.91
C GLY A 26 72.41 11.46 -24.50
N LYS A 27 71.64 10.37 -24.32
CA LYS A 27 71.19 9.93 -22.99
C LYS A 27 72.33 9.36 -22.15
N ARG A 28 73.30 8.69 -22.78
CA ARG A 28 74.49 8.19 -22.08
C ARG A 28 75.29 9.34 -21.48
N LYS A 29 75.54 10.41 -22.24
CA LYS A 29 76.23 11.61 -21.73
C LYS A 29 75.50 12.27 -20.55
N LEU A 30 74.16 12.23 -20.53
CA LEU A 30 73.38 12.70 -19.38
C LEU A 30 73.57 11.81 -18.15
N TRP A 31 73.67 10.49 -18.32
CA TRP A 31 73.97 9.56 -17.22
C TRP A 31 75.41 9.73 -16.72
N GLU A 32 76.38 9.88 -17.62
CA GLU A 32 77.77 10.16 -17.28
C GLU A 32 77.91 11.48 -16.51
N LYS A 33 77.19 12.53 -16.93
CA LYS A 33 77.16 13.82 -16.21
C LYS A 33 76.50 13.70 -14.83
N SER A 34 75.48 12.86 -14.68
CA SER A 34 74.75 12.68 -13.42
C SER A 34 75.53 11.82 -12.41
N LEU A 35 76.38 10.92 -12.88
CA LEU A 35 77.22 10.05 -12.05
C LEU A 35 78.67 10.55 -11.94
N GLU A 36 79.07 11.53 -12.76
CA GLU A 36 80.44 12.05 -12.88
C GLU A 36 81.47 10.96 -13.21
N CYS A 37 81.09 9.97 -14.03
CA CYS A 37 81.98 8.92 -14.50
C CYS A 37 81.70 8.56 -15.96
N SER A 38 82.69 8.00 -16.67
CA SER A 38 82.49 7.53 -18.05
C SER A 38 81.87 6.12 -18.07
N LEU A 39 80.84 5.96 -18.89
CA LEU A 39 80.06 4.74 -19.01
C LEU A 39 80.20 4.15 -20.41
N ALA A 40 80.49 2.86 -20.49
CA ALA A 40 80.58 2.17 -21.77
C ALA A 40 79.16 1.90 -22.32
N PRO A 41 78.95 1.90 -23.65
CA PRO A 41 77.64 1.62 -24.26
C PRO A 41 77.03 0.27 -23.87
N ASN A 42 77.88 -0.72 -23.53
CA ASN A 42 77.44 -2.05 -23.10
C ASN A 42 77.52 -2.25 -21.57
N GLY A 43 77.81 -1.16 -20.85
CA GLY A 43 77.92 -1.13 -19.40
C GLY A 43 76.61 -1.44 -18.68
N ARG A 44 76.71 -1.85 -17.43
CA ARG A 44 75.56 -2.04 -16.53
C ARG A 44 75.82 -1.38 -15.19
N ILE A 45 74.77 -0.83 -14.58
CA ILE A 45 74.82 -0.24 -13.25
C ILE A 45 73.68 -0.80 -12.38
N CYS A 46 73.85 -0.78 -11.05
CA CYS A 46 72.84 -1.29 -10.12
C CYS A 46 71.55 -0.45 -10.16
N ASP A 47 70.39 -1.09 -9.98
CA ASP A 47 69.09 -0.42 -9.93
C ASP A 47 68.93 0.46 -8.68
N THR A 48 69.73 0.24 -7.65
CA THR A 48 69.81 1.05 -6.42
C THR A 48 70.28 2.50 -6.66
N HIS A 49 70.87 2.81 -7.80
CA HIS A 49 71.22 4.19 -8.18
C HIS A 49 70.01 5.00 -8.69
N PHE A 50 68.83 4.39 -8.74
CA PHE A 50 67.57 5.03 -9.15
C PHE A 50 66.58 5.03 -7.99
N LYS A 51 65.72 6.04 -7.92
CA LYS A 51 64.63 6.06 -6.93
C LYS A 51 63.52 5.10 -7.37
N ALA A 52 62.74 4.60 -6.42
CA ALA A 52 61.57 3.76 -6.73
C ALA A 52 60.59 4.45 -7.70
N SER A 53 60.46 5.79 -7.61
CA SER A 53 59.63 6.62 -8.50
C SER A 53 60.13 6.71 -9.95
N ASP A 54 61.39 6.34 -10.21
CA ASP A 54 62.00 6.43 -11.54
C ASP A 54 61.67 5.21 -12.42
N PHE A 55 60.91 4.25 -11.87
CA PHE A 55 60.42 3.06 -12.56
C PHE A 55 58.91 3.17 -12.82
N TYR A 56 58.44 2.54 -13.90
CA TYR A 56 57.00 2.39 -14.12
C TYR A 56 56.37 1.57 -12.97
N GLY A 57 55.29 2.09 -12.38
CA GLY A 57 54.52 1.40 -11.33
C GLY A 57 53.79 0.14 -11.80
N GLU A 58 53.38 -0.71 -10.85
CA GLU A 58 52.61 -1.93 -11.13
C GLU A 58 51.21 -1.59 -11.67
N THR A 59 50.98 -1.89 -12.95
CA THR A 59 49.69 -1.64 -13.60
C THR A 59 48.73 -2.81 -13.40
N LYS A 60 47.55 -2.55 -12.82
CA LYS A 60 46.44 -3.50 -12.55
C LYS A 60 45.61 -3.91 -13.79
N THR A 61 46.19 -3.91 -15.00
CA THR A 61 45.49 -4.34 -16.23
C THR A 61 46.31 -5.31 -17.06
N LYS A 62 45.61 -6.23 -17.73
CA LYS A 62 45.99 -7.55 -18.32
C LYS A 62 47.21 -7.67 -19.26
N THR A 63 48.13 -6.71 -19.31
CA THR A 63 49.45 -6.89 -19.94
C THR A 63 50.52 -6.75 -18.87
N GLU A 64 50.75 -7.83 -18.12
CA GLU A 64 51.82 -7.89 -17.11
C GLU A 64 53.19 -7.65 -17.76
N ARG A 65 53.82 -6.53 -17.40
CA ARG A 65 55.20 -6.26 -17.81
C ARG A 65 56.11 -7.20 -17.02
N LYS A 66 56.55 -8.30 -17.66
CA LYS A 66 57.43 -9.32 -17.07
C LYS A 66 58.77 -8.81 -16.51
N ARG A 67 59.17 -7.55 -16.77
CA ARG A 67 60.42 -6.95 -16.29
C ARG A 67 60.20 -5.51 -15.87
N ARG A 68 60.76 -5.13 -14.71
CA ARG A 68 60.81 -3.75 -14.20
C ARG A 68 61.55 -2.85 -15.20
N ARG A 69 60.97 -1.72 -15.61
CA ARG A 69 61.54 -0.78 -16.60
C ARG A 69 61.61 0.62 -16.04
N LEU A 70 62.70 1.33 -16.36
CA LEU A 70 62.86 2.75 -16.06
C LEU A 70 61.96 3.61 -16.93
N LEU A 71 61.54 4.76 -16.39
CA LEU A 71 60.91 5.82 -17.15
C LEU A 71 61.94 6.43 -18.15
N PRO A 72 61.51 6.91 -19.33
CA PRO A 72 62.41 7.38 -20.39
C PRO A 72 63.33 8.55 -20.01
N ASN A 73 62.98 9.30 -18.97
CA ASN A 73 63.67 10.47 -18.43
C ASN A 73 64.38 10.19 -17.09
N ALA A 74 64.41 8.94 -16.62
CA ALA A 74 65.11 8.58 -15.39
C ALA A 74 66.63 8.79 -15.52
N LEU A 75 67.23 9.42 -14.51
CA LEU A 75 68.67 9.64 -14.41
C LEU A 75 69.23 8.97 -13.15
N PRO A 76 70.34 8.22 -13.26
CA PRO A 76 70.98 7.59 -12.11
C PRO A 76 71.62 8.66 -11.22
N ARG A 77 71.67 8.39 -9.92
CA ARG A 77 72.23 9.29 -8.92
C ARG A 77 73.40 8.63 -8.23
N GLN A 78 74.40 9.42 -7.89
CA GLN A 78 75.44 8.96 -6.98
C GLN A 78 74.77 8.58 -5.65
N PRO A 79 74.96 7.35 -5.14
CA PRO A 79 74.53 7.01 -3.80
C PRO A 79 75.37 7.88 -2.84
N ASN A 80 74.72 8.48 -1.84
CA ASN A 80 75.43 9.17 -0.77
C ASN A 80 76.34 8.16 -0.05
N LEU A 81 77.60 8.09 -0.47
CA LEU A 81 78.66 7.46 0.28
C LEU A 81 78.78 8.22 1.61
N LYS A 82 78.44 7.53 2.71
CA LYS A 82 78.90 7.93 4.04
C LYS A 82 80.41 8.18 3.94
N PRO A 83 80.93 9.33 4.40
CA PRO A 83 82.37 9.58 4.35
C PRO A 83 83.10 8.48 5.12
N GLY A 84 83.82 7.64 4.39
CA GLY A 84 84.87 6.79 4.92
C GLY A 84 85.97 7.68 5.48
N TYR A 85 86.47 7.30 6.65
CA TYR A 85 87.50 8.00 7.40
C TYR A 85 88.79 8.18 6.59
N SER A 86 89.31 9.40 6.59
CA SER A 86 90.75 9.66 6.70
C SER A 86 91.00 10.99 7.43
N ASN A 87 91.26 10.84 8.74
CA ASN A 87 92.08 11.62 9.69
C ASN A 87 91.91 13.17 9.73
N ALA A 88 91.72 13.82 10.89
CA ALA A 88 92.33 13.55 12.18
C ALA A 88 91.49 14.07 13.37
N ASN A 89 91.60 13.34 14.49
CA ASN A 89 91.45 13.78 15.88
C ASN A 89 90.14 14.46 16.33
N THR A 90 89.26 13.69 16.99
CA THR A 90 89.07 13.74 18.46
C THR A 90 88.02 12.72 18.89
N GLN A 91 88.31 11.96 19.94
CA GLN A 91 87.46 10.91 20.49
C GLN A 91 86.41 11.49 21.46
N THR A 92 85.31 10.73 21.61
CA THR A 92 84.57 10.46 22.87
C THR A 92 83.28 11.18 23.30
N GLU A 93 82.46 11.78 22.42
CA GLU A 93 81.07 12.17 22.83
C GLU A 93 79.91 11.78 21.86
N GLU A 94 80.15 11.64 20.55
CA GLU A 94 79.05 11.43 19.56
C GLU A 94 78.38 10.04 19.55
N LYS A 95 79.01 9.01 20.13
CA LYS A 95 78.45 7.64 20.13
C LYS A 95 77.27 7.45 21.08
N VAL A 96 77.15 8.28 22.11
CA VAL A 96 76.04 8.20 23.08
C VAL A 96 74.81 8.93 22.51
N ILE A 97 74.99 10.11 21.92
CA ILE A 97 73.92 10.96 21.34
C ILE A 97 73.20 10.27 20.17
N ASN A 98 73.93 9.59 19.29
CA ASN A 98 73.36 8.86 18.16
C ASN A 98 72.54 7.64 18.59
N ARG A 99 72.86 7.02 19.73
CA ARG A 99 72.15 5.85 20.24
C ARG A 99 70.81 6.24 20.86
N THR A 100 70.75 7.36 21.57
CA THR A 100 69.51 7.94 22.12
C THR A 100 68.56 8.44 21.02
N THR A 101 69.06 9.06 19.96
CA THR A 101 68.24 9.49 18.80
C THR A 101 67.72 8.31 17.97
N LEU A 102 68.51 7.25 17.78
CA LEU A 102 68.06 6.01 17.15
C LEU A 102 66.96 5.31 17.95
N MET A 103 67.13 5.20 19.28
CA MET A 103 66.10 4.66 20.17
C MET A 103 64.81 5.51 20.13
N GLY A 104 64.93 6.83 20.15
CA GLY A 104 63.79 7.75 20.03
C GLY A 104 63.04 7.60 18.69
N ASN A 105 63.77 7.44 17.59
CA ASN A 105 63.19 7.20 16.26
C ASN A 105 62.49 5.84 16.15
N GLU A 106 63.03 4.79 16.75
CA GLU A 106 62.35 3.49 16.82
C GLU A 106 61.08 3.54 17.67
N ILE A 107 61.11 4.24 18.80
CA ILE A 107 59.93 4.46 19.65
C ILE A 107 58.86 5.25 18.88
N MET A 108 59.24 6.31 18.16
CA MET A 108 58.33 7.08 17.33
C MET A 108 57.74 6.24 16.18
N ARG A 109 58.55 5.43 15.48
CA ARG A 109 58.05 4.52 14.44
C ARG A 109 57.07 3.48 15.00
N LYS A 110 57.35 2.92 16.17
CA LYS A 110 56.43 2.01 16.88
C LYS A 110 55.11 2.71 17.24
N LYS A 111 55.17 3.98 17.67
CA LYS A 111 53.99 4.78 18.00
C LYS A 111 53.16 5.13 16.75
N ILE A 112 53.81 5.51 15.65
CA ILE A 112 53.16 5.72 14.35
C ILE A 112 52.47 4.44 13.89
N SER A 113 53.16 3.30 13.92
CA SER A 113 52.56 2.01 13.54
C SER A 113 51.39 1.61 14.45
N SER A 114 51.46 1.88 15.76
CA SER A 114 50.35 1.69 16.69
C SER A 114 49.15 2.57 16.34
N MET A 115 49.38 3.86 16.07
CA MET A 115 48.33 4.81 15.69
C MET A 115 47.71 4.46 14.34
N GLU A 116 48.50 3.99 13.36
CA GLU A 116 48.01 3.52 12.07
C GLU A 116 47.10 2.29 12.22
N LYS A 117 47.47 1.34 13.09
CA LYS A 117 46.63 0.18 13.42
C LYS A 117 45.33 0.59 14.11
N GLU A 118 45.40 1.53 15.04
CA GLU A 118 44.22 2.09 15.72
C GLU A 118 43.30 2.83 14.73
N MET A 119 43.86 3.63 13.84
CA MET A 119 43.12 4.29 12.76
C MET A 119 42.47 3.30 11.81
N HIS A 120 43.15 2.20 11.47
CA HIS A 120 42.56 1.16 10.64
C HIS A 120 41.39 0.46 11.35
N SER A 121 41.55 0.12 12.64
CA SER A 121 40.51 -0.46 13.48
C SER A 121 39.28 0.45 13.59
N LEU A 122 39.48 1.74 13.89
CA LEU A 122 38.40 2.73 13.99
C LEU A 122 37.67 2.92 12.65
N ARG A 123 38.39 2.90 11.52
CA ARG A 123 37.76 2.97 10.19
C ARG A 123 36.88 1.75 9.92
N GLN A 124 37.34 0.56 10.28
CA GLN A 124 36.55 -0.67 10.13
C GLN A 124 35.31 -0.66 11.01
N GLN A 125 35.43 -0.21 12.27
CA GLN A 125 34.27 -0.05 13.16
C GLN A 125 33.27 0.97 12.60
N LEU A 126 33.75 2.11 12.10
CA LEU A 126 32.90 3.13 11.51
C LEU A 126 32.11 2.58 10.30
N GLU A 127 32.75 1.81 9.43
CA GLU A 127 32.10 1.18 8.27
C GLU A 127 31.02 0.17 8.69
N GLN A 128 31.27 -0.61 9.74
CA GLN A 128 30.27 -1.51 10.33
C GLN A 128 29.09 -0.73 10.93
N TYR A 129 29.36 0.35 11.69
CA TYR A 129 28.32 1.20 12.25
C TYR A 129 27.47 1.88 11.17
N GLN A 130 28.09 2.38 10.10
CA GLN A 130 27.38 2.99 8.98
C GLN A 130 26.48 1.98 8.26
N THR A 131 26.96 0.74 8.09
CA THR A 131 26.17 -0.34 7.49
C THR A 131 24.96 -0.70 8.35
N LEU A 132 25.16 -0.82 9.66
CA LEU A 132 24.09 -1.10 10.61
C LEU A 132 23.07 0.05 10.66
N GLU A 133 23.53 1.29 10.72
CA GLU A 133 22.66 2.47 10.72
C GLU A 133 21.81 2.56 9.46
N LYS A 134 22.40 2.30 8.29
CA LYS A 134 21.66 2.26 7.02
C LYS A 134 20.60 1.14 7.03
N SER A 135 20.91 -0.02 7.60
CA SER A 135 19.94 -1.10 7.74
C SER A 135 18.81 -0.73 8.72
N LEU A 136 19.12 -0.03 9.81
CA LEU A 136 18.12 0.43 10.77
C LEU A 136 17.24 1.53 10.20
N GLY A 137 17.77 2.38 9.32
CA GLY A 137 17.01 3.42 8.61
C GLY A 137 15.91 2.88 7.71
N ASN A 138 15.96 1.60 7.33
CA ASN A 138 14.87 0.94 6.60
C ASN A 138 13.70 0.51 7.51
N ILE A 139 13.90 0.50 8.83
CA ILE A 139 12.93 -0.01 9.83
C ILE A 139 12.44 1.10 10.75
N PHE A 140 13.36 1.96 11.19
CA PHE A 140 13.14 3.01 12.18
C PHE A 140 13.41 4.39 11.58
N THR A 141 12.77 5.39 12.13
CA THR A 141 13.04 6.79 11.79
C THR A 141 14.36 7.28 12.39
N GLU A 142 14.87 8.40 11.88
CA GLU A 142 16.11 9.02 12.41
C GLU A 142 16.01 9.34 13.91
N THR A 143 14.86 9.83 14.39
CA THR A 143 14.61 10.10 15.81
C THR A 143 14.66 8.82 16.64
N GLN A 144 14.07 7.73 16.14
CA GLN A 144 14.10 6.43 16.81
C GLN A 144 15.53 5.88 16.91
N ILE A 145 16.31 6.00 15.83
CA ILE A 145 17.73 5.62 15.82
C ILE A 145 18.53 6.48 16.80
N LYS A 146 18.24 7.78 16.89
CA LYS A 146 18.86 8.68 17.88
C LYS A 146 18.56 8.27 19.32
N ILE A 147 17.32 7.87 19.62
CA ILE A 147 16.94 7.35 20.95
C ILE A 147 17.77 6.09 21.27
N LEU A 148 17.87 5.16 20.33
CA LEU A 148 18.69 3.94 20.49
C LEU A 148 20.17 4.27 20.74
N LYS A 149 20.75 5.19 19.96
CA LYS A 149 22.14 5.66 20.12
C LYS A 149 22.39 6.34 21.47
N SER A 150 21.39 7.03 22.01
CA SER A 150 21.51 7.79 23.26
C SER A 150 21.34 6.95 24.54
N GLY A 151 21.15 5.63 24.40
CA GLY A 151 20.86 4.74 25.53
C GLY A 151 19.44 4.91 26.08
N GLY A 152 18.47 5.24 25.22
CA GLY A 152 17.06 5.40 25.61
C GLY A 152 16.72 6.74 26.26
N LYS A 153 17.56 7.78 26.10
CA LYS A 153 17.25 9.12 26.59
C LYS A 153 16.08 9.72 25.81
N ARG A 154 15.34 10.63 26.46
CA ARG A 154 14.20 11.32 25.86
C ARG A 154 14.65 12.13 24.64
N SER A 155 13.88 12.03 23.56
CA SER A 155 13.98 12.90 22.38
C SER A 155 12.62 13.50 22.09
N THR A 156 12.61 14.66 21.43
CA THR A 156 11.40 15.24 20.86
C THR A 156 11.08 14.49 19.57
N PHE A 157 9.87 13.96 19.46
CA PHE A 157 9.37 13.29 18.26
C PHE A 157 8.84 14.31 17.26
N ASN A 158 9.09 14.08 15.97
CA ASN A 158 8.55 14.89 14.87
C ASN A 158 7.21 14.32 14.37
N ALA A 159 6.60 14.97 13.37
CA ALA A 159 5.30 14.56 12.83
C ALA A 159 5.33 13.14 12.24
N THR A 160 6.37 12.80 11.48
CA THR A 160 6.58 11.48 10.86
C THR A 160 6.74 10.37 11.90
N ASP A 161 7.49 10.61 12.98
CA ASP A 161 7.62 9.66 14.09
C ASP A 161 6.27 9.40 14.76
N MET A 162 5.53 10.48 15.02
CA MET A 162 4.25 10.42 15.68
C MET A 162 3.20 9.75 14.80
N SER A 163 3.27 9.96 13.48
CA SER A 163 2.48 9.21 12.50
C SER A 163 2.60 7.71 12.67
N ALA A 164 3.83 7.21 12.54
CA ALA A 164 4.12 5.79 12.53
C ALA A 164 3.69 5.17 13.87
N ALA A 165 3.92 5.91 14.96
CA ALA A 165 3.48 5.50 16.29
C ALA A 165 1.95 5.49 16.45
N ILE A 166 1.22 6.49 15.93
CA ILE A 166 -0.25 6.54 15.95
C ILE A 166 -0.83 5.41 15.10
N CYS A 167 -0.29 5.18 13.91
CA CYS A 167 -0.67 4.08 13.02
C CYS A 167 -0.49 2.73 13.73
N LEU A 168 0.70 2.46 14.27
CA LEU A 168 0.97 1.22 15.01
C LEU A 168 0.06 1.05 16.24
N HIS A 169 -0.17 2.14 16.99
CA HIS A 169 -1.07 2.15 18.13
C HIS A 169 -2.54 1.91 17.73
N SER A 170 -2.97 2.45 16.59
CA SER A 170 -4.36 2.32 16.09
C SER A 170 -4.72 0.88 15.74
N VAL A 171 -3.79 0.16 15.09
CA VAL A 171 -3.97 -1.24 14.67
C VAL A 171 -3.90 -2.19 15.86
N GLY A 172 -3.03 -1.93 16.85
CA GLY A 172 -2.86 -2.84 17.98
C GLY A 172 -2.37 -2.14 19.25
N PRO A 173 -3.27 -1.55 20.07
CA PRO A 173 -2.86 -0.86 21.30
C PRO A 173 -2.16 -1.77 22.33
N ARG A 174 -2.57 -3.04 22.40
CA ARG A 174 -1.95 -4.04 23.30
C ARG A 174 -0.54 -4.40 22.83
N THR A 175 -0.36 -4.62 21.53
CA THR A 175 0.94 -4.88 20.90
C THR A 175 1.85 -3.67 21.05
N TYR A 176 1.34 -2.47 20.79
CA TYR A 176 2.06 -1.22 20.98
C TYR A 176 2.58 -1.08 22.42
N LYS A 177 1.70 -1.31 23.42
CA LYS A 177 2.08 -1.28 24.83
C LYS A 177 3.18 -2.29 25.15
N HIS A 178 3.05 -3.52 24.65
CA HIS A 178 4.05 -4.57 24.85
C HIS A 178 5.41 -4.19 24.24
N LEU A 179 5.44 -3.62 23.03
CA LEU A 179 6.67 -3.16 22.38
C LEU A 179 7.30 -1.99 23.13
N TYR A 180 6.49 -1.03 23.58
CA TYR A 180 6.94 0.08 24.40
C TYR A 180 7.57 -0.41 25.72
N GLU A 181 6.93 -1.36 26.41
CA GLU A 181 7.46 -1.97 27.65
C GLU A 181 8.74 -2.79 27.42
N LYS A 182 8.91 -3.36 26.22
CA LYS A 182 10.16 -4.05 25.81
C LYS A 182 11.31 -3.09 25.47
N GLY A 183 11.09 -1.78 25.51
CA GLY A 183 12.12 -0.78 25.26
C GLY A 183 12.27 -0.37 23.79
N PHE A 184 11.27 -0.64 22.94
CA PHE A 184 11.24 -0.04 21.60
C PHE A 184 11.18 1.50 21.72
N PRO A 185 11.82 2.25 20.80
CA PRO A 185 11.90 3.72 20.84
C PRO A 185 10.56 4.37 20.41
N LEU A 186 9.49 4.06 21.11
CA LEU A 186 8.12 4.48 20.81
C LEU A 186 7.69 5.61 21.77
N PRO A 187 6.87 6.57 21.33
CA PRO A 187 6.31 7.58 22.22
C PRO A 187 5.37 6.96 23.26
N SER A 188 5.29 7.59 24.44
CA SER A 188 4.36 7.14 25.47
C SER A 188 2.91 7.34 25.03
N ARG A 189 2.00 6.53 25.60
CA ARG A 189 0.54 6.68 25.35
C ARG A 189 0.07 8.11 25.60
N ALA A 190 0.50 8.75 26.70
CA ALA A 190 0.14 10.13 26.99
C ALA A 190 0.61 11.11 25.90
N THR A 191 1.79 10.87 25.31
CA THR A 191 2.30 11.68 24.19
C THR A 191 1.44 11.49 22.94
N ILE A 192 1.06 10.26 22.61
CA ILE A 192 0.12 9.98 21.51
C ILE A 192 -1.20 10.73 21.72
N PHE A 193 -1.83 10.63 22.88
CA PHE A 193 -3.12 11.29 23.13
C PHE A 193 -3.03 12.81 23.17
N ARG A 194 -1.91 13.38 23.61
CA ARG A 194 -1.68 14.82 23.53
C ARG A 194 -1.60 15.30 22.09
N TRP A 195 -0.87 14.56 21.24
CA TRP A 195 -0.82 14.87 19.80
C TRP A 195 -2.17 14.67 19.10
N LEU A 196 -2.94 13.66 19.52
CA LEU A 196 -4.29 13.46 19.00
C LEU A 196 -5.27 14.56 19.45
N ALA A 197 -4.99 15.27 20.55
CA ALA A 197 -5.90 16.30 21.06
C ALA A 197 -5.93 17.56 20.19
N ASP A 198 -4.88 17.79 19.40
CA ASP A 198 -4.75 18.97 18.55
C ASP A 198 -5.67 18.91 17.32
N VAL A 199 -6.08 17.71 16.88
CA VAL A 199 -6.95 17.53 15.72
C VAL A 199 -8.42 17.57 16.13
N LYS A 200 -9.07 18.71 15.85
CA LYS A 200 -10.51 18.87 16.08
C LYS A 200 -11.30 18.26 14.92
N ILE A 201 -11.99 17.16 15.22
CA ILE A 201 -12.95 16.50 14.31
C ILE A 201 -14.36 16.84 14.77
N ASN A 202 -15.07 17.62 13.95
CA ASN A 202 -16.46 18.05 14.17
C ASN A 202 -17.39 17.30 13.23
N ALA A 203 -18.64 17.11 13.65
CA ALA A 203 -19.67 16.56 12.78
C ALA A 203 -19.92 17.49 11.57
N GLY A 204 -20.33 16.89 10.46
CA GLY A 204 -20.41 17.53 9.15
C GLY A 204 -19.35 16.99 8.19
N THR A 205 -18.94 17.84 7.26
CA THR A 205 -17.89 17.53 6.28
C THR A 205 -16.52 17.51 6.93
N LEU A 206 -15.73 16.49 6.62
CA LEU A 206 -14.37 16.29 7.12
C LEU A 206 -13.38 17.11 6.29
N ASP A 207 -13.35 18.43 6.50
CA ASP A 207 -12.51 19.35 5.72
C ASP A 207 -11.02 18.99 5.80
N VAL A 208 -10.54 18.54 6.97
CA VAL A 208 -9.17 18.04 7.13
C VAL A 208 -8.85 16.90 6.17
N VAL A 209 -9.80 16.01 5.88
CA VAL A 209 -9.59 14.90 4.93
C VAL A 209 -9.64 15.41 3.49
N LEU A 210 -10.52 16.36 3.20
CA LEU A 210 -10.61 16.98 1.88
C LEU A 210 -9.33 17.75 1.52
N ASP A 211 -8.75 18.47 2.47
CA ASP A 211 -7.48 19.18 2.30
C ASP A 211 -6.33 18.19 1.99
N LEU A 212 -6.30 17.02 2.64
CA LEU A 212 -5.30 15.98 2.31
C LEU A 212 -5.50 15.46 0.89
N MET A 213 -6.75 15.15 0.52
CA MET A 213 -7.07 14.67 -0.82
C MET A 213 -6.70 15.71 -1.89
N GLU A 214 -6.87 17.01 -1.63
CA GLU A 214 -6.45 18.06 -2.57
C GLU A 214 -4.96 18.00 -2.89
N ASN A 215 -4.13 17.67 -1.89
CA ASN A 215 -2.67 17.58 -2.02
C ASN A 215 -2.18 16.29 -2.70
N GLU A 216 -3.08 15.32 -2.98
CA GLU A 216 -2.72 14.08 -3.67
C GLU A 216 -2.57 14.28 -5.18
N GLU A 217 -1.39 13.95 -5.71
CA GLU A 217 -1.10 13.99 -7.14
C GLU A 217 -1.71 12.79 -7.87
N MET A 218 -2.84 13.04 -8.55
CA MET A 218 -3.57 12.04 -9.34
C MET A 218 -4.14 12.64 -10.62
N CYS A 219 -4.17 11.86 -11.71
CA CYS A 219 -4.83 12.31 -12.94
C CYS A 219 -6.37 12.34 -12.75
N LEU A 220 -7.07 13.16 -13.54
CA LEU A 220 -8.52 13.36 -13.40
C LEU A 220 -9.31 12.04 -13.48
N ALA A 221 -8.92 11.14 -14.39
CA ALA A 221 -9.57 9.84 -14.53
C ALA A 221 -9.43 8.96 -13.26
N ASP A 222 -8.32 9.10 -12.53
CA ASP A 222 -8.12 8.36 -11.28
C ASP A 222 -8.83 9.00 -10.07
N LYS A 223 -9.17 10.30 -10.19
CA LYS A 223 -9.95 11.07 -9.21
C LYS A 223 -11.46 10.85 -9.32
N LEU A 224 -11.95 10.29 -10.43
CA LEU A 224 -13.36 9.86 -10.57
C LEU A 224 -13.76 8.99 -9.39
N CYS A 225 -14.84 9.36 -8.71
CA CYS A 225 -15.22 8.71 -7.46
C CYS A 225 -16.74 8.49 -7.33
N VAL A 226 -17.05 7.57 -6.43
CA VAL A 226 -18.39 7.16 -6.03
C VAL A 226 -18.58 7.56 -4.58
N LEU A 227 -19.69 8.22 -4.27
CA LEU A 227 -20.06 8.60 -2.92
C LEU A 227 -21.04 7.59 -2.33
N SER A 228 -20.59 6.82 -1.33
CA SER A 228 -21.43 5.82 -0.66
C SER A 228 -21.89 6.34 0.69
N ILE A 229 -23.17 6.18 0.98
CA ILE A 229 -23.85 6.76 2.15
C ILE A 229 -24.59 5.66 2.89
N ASP A 230 -24.36 5.55 4.20
CA ASP A 230 -25.06 4.59 5.07
C ASP A 230 -25.08 5.08 6.53
N LYS A 231 -25.89 4.43 7.37
CA LYS A 231 -26.00 4.71 8.80
C LYS A 231 -25.63 3.52 9.68
N ILE A 232 -24.99 3.79 10.80
CA ILE A 232 -24.68 2.80 11.83
C ILE A 232 -25.36 3.15 13.16
N GLN A 233 -26.05 2.17 13.75
CA GLN A 233 -26.59 2.30 15.10
C GLN A 233 -25.46 2.27 16.14
N LEU A 234 -25.47 3.26 17.03
CA LEU A 234 -24.58 3.38 18.17
C LEU A 234 -25.20 2.86 19.46
N ALA A 235 -24.35 2.57 20.45
CA ALA A 235 -24.81 2.33 21.80
C ALA A 235 -25.33 3.64 22.43
N ALA A 236 -26.37 3.53 23.25
CA ALA A 236 -26.77 4.61 24.14
C ALA A 236 -25.62 4.96 25.09
N ALA A 237 -25.32 6.25 25.24
CA ALA A 237 -24.42 6.72 26.27
C ALA A 237 -25.26 7.11 27.50
N PHE A 238 -24.88 6.61 28.68
CA PHE A 238 -25.31 7.22 29.94
C PHE A 238 -24.20 8.19 30.34
N ASP A 239 -24.53 9.47 30.51
CA ASP A 239 -23.56 10.44 31.01
C ASP A 239 -23.17 10.11 32.45
N ILE A 240 -21.85 10.09 32.72
CA ILE A 240 -21.27 9.87 34.06
C ILE A 240 -21.24 11.18 34.86
N ASN A 241 -21.55 12.32 34.23
CA ASN A 241 -21.65 13.61 34.91
C ASN A 241 -23.11 14.04 34.85
N GLY A 242 -23.80 13.98 35.99
CA GLY A 242 -25.22 14.33 36.15
C GLY A 242 -25.53 15.80 35.87
N SER A 243 -25.38 16.24 34.64
CA SER A 243 -26.17 17.32 34.05
C SER A 243 -27.23 16.68 33.17
N GLU A 244 -28.47 16.71 33.64
CA GLU A 244 -29.65 16.54 32.79
C GLU A 244 -29.64 17.67 31.76
N ASP A 245 -29.03 17.44 30.60
CA ASP A 245 -29.48 18.00 29.31
C ASP A 245 -28.52 17.59 28.19
N ALA A 246 -29.09 17.06 27.11
CA ALA A 246 -28.48 16.66 25.83
C ALA A 246 -27.74 15.32 25.77
N LEU A 247 -28.49 14.20 25.68
CA LEU A 247 -28.36 13.12 24.68
C LEU A 247 -29.19 11.88 25.08
N ASN A 248 -30.45 12.11 25.45
CA ASN A 248 -31.42 11.04 25.71
C ASN A 248 -32.37 10.84 24.51
N GLU A 249 -31.86 10.97 23.29
CA GLU A 249 -32.64 10.68 22.09
C GLU A 249 -32.63 9.17 21.82
N ARG A 250 -33.83 8.60 21.74
CA ARG A 250 -34.11 7.16 21.62
C ARG A 250 -33.44 6.45 20.41
N ASN A 251 -32.83 7.18 19.49
CA ASN A 251 -32.19 6.66 18.28
C ASN A 251 -30.80 7.27 18.09
N ASN A 252 -29.78 6.69 18.73
CA ASN A 252 -28.38 7.10 18.50
C ASN A 252 -27.79 6.41 17.27
N TYR A 253 -27.61 7.14 16.18
CA TYR A 253 -26.95 6.65 14.97
C TYR A 253 -25.95 7.65 14.42
N VAL A 254 -25.07 7.16 13.55
CA VAL A 254 -24.18 8.01 12.76
C VAL A 254 -24.47 7.81 11.28
N GLN A 255 -24.78 8.90 10.61
CA GLN A 255 -24.76 8.97 9.16
C GLN A 255 -23.32 9.15 8.70
N LEU A 256 -22.85 8.32 7.78
CA LEU A 256 -21.50 8.41 7.23
C LEU A 256 -21.58 8.49 5.71
N ALA A 257 -20.76 9.36 5.12
CA ALA A 257 -20.48 9.32 3.69
C ALA A 257 -18.99 9.08 3.46
N THR A 258 -18.69 8.12 2.60
CA THR A 258 -17.32 7.81 2.16
C THR A 258 -17.24 7.90 0.65
N VAL A 259 -16.12 8.40 0.15
CA VAL A 259 -15.81 8.37 -1.26
C VAL A 259 -14.89 7.21 -1.57
N ARG A 260 -15.08 6.60 -2.73
CA ARG A 260 -14.21 5.54 -3.26
C ARG A 260 -13.84 5.88 -4.70
N GLY A 261 -12.57 5.73 -5.06
CA GLY A 261 -12.14 5.86 -6.44
C GLY A 261 -12.84 4.83 -7.33
N LEU A 262 -13.37 5.27 -8.47
CA LEU A 262 -14.01 4.39 -9.45
C LEU A 262 -12.95 3.64 -10.27
N LYS A 263 -11.89 4.34 -10.69
CA LYS A 263 -10.78 3.76 -11.47
C LYS A 263 -9.64 3.26 -10.58
N LYS A 264 -9.00 4.18 -9.83
CA LYS A 264 -7.89 3.84 -8.91
C LYS A 264 -8.42 3.36 -7.56
N ALA A 265 -7.73 2.43 -6.92
CA ALA A 265 -8.13 1.90 -5.60
C ALA A 265 -7.73 2.86 -4.47
N TRP A 266 -8.68 3.66 -4.00
CA TRP A 266 -8.55 4.51 -2.81
C TRP A 266 -9.93 4.75 -2.20
N LYS A 267 -9.99 5.08 -0.91
CA LYS A 267 -11.24 5.39 -0.20
C LYS A 267 -10.99 6.33 0.97
N GLN A 268 -11.90 7.26 1.23
CA GLN A 268 -11.78 8.23 2.32
C GLN A 268 -13.16 8.56 2.93
N PRO A 269 -13.30 8.69 4.25
CA PRO A 269 -14.50 9.26 4.86
C PRO A 269 -14.51 10.77 4.63
N VAL A 270 -15.63 11.32 4.17
CA VAL A 270 -15.75 12.77 3.85
C VAL A 270 -16.82 13.48 4.66
N TYR A 271 -17.71 12.72 5.29
CA TYR A 271 -18.79 13.27 6.12
C TYR A 271 -19.14 12.30 7.23
N PHE A 272 -19.41 12.83 8.42
CA PHE A 272 -20.13 12.10 9.45
C PHE A 272 -21.08 13.02 10.22
N GLY A 273 -22.25 12.53 10.59
CA GLY A 273 -23.22 13.30 11.37
C GLY A 273 -23.93 12.42 12.40
N PHE A 274 -24.15 12.95 13.60
CA PHE A 274 -24.90 12.25 14.65
C PHE A 274 -26.39 12.55 14.53
N ASN A 275 -27.22 11.51 14.58
CA ASN A 275 -28.68 11.61 14.58
C ASN A 275 -29.27 12.51 13.48
N THR A 276 -28.57 12.61 12.34
CA THR A 276 -28.96 13.43 11.20
C THR A 276 -29.13 12.54 9.97
N LEU A 277 -30.24 12.71 9.26
CA LEU A 277 -30.46 12.03 7.99
C LEU A 277 -29.66 12.71 6.89
N MET A 278 -29.33 11.98 5.82
CA MET A 278 -28.79 12.61 4.63
C MET A 278 -29.91 13.30 3.87
N ASP A 279 -29.84 14.62 3.75
CA ASP A 279 -30.72 15.44 2.93
C ASP A 279 -30.01 15.93 1.65
N VAL A 280 -30.79 16.53 0.74
CA VAL A 280 -30.29 17.05 -0.54
C VAL A 280 -29.23 18.13 -0.34
N ASP A 281 -29.38 19.00 0.67
CA ASP A 281 -28.46 20.11 0.93
C ASP A 281 -27.10 19.62 1.44
N SER A 282 -27.09 18.66 2.36
CA SER A 282 -25.88 18.02 2.87
C SER A 282 -25.18 17.23 1.77
N LEU A 283 -25.93 16.47 0.97
CA LEU A 283 -25.40 15.74 -0.17
C LEU A 283 -24.74 16.69 -1.19
N ASN A 284 -25.45 17.75 -1.58
CA ASN A 284 -24.94 18.76 -2.50
C ASN A 284 -23.72 19.47 -1.94
N THR A 285 -23.69 19.77 -0.63
CA THR A 285 -22.54 20.37 0.03
C THR A 285 -21.31 19.48 -0.06
N ILE A 286 -21.45 18.17 0.18
CA ILE A 286 -20.35 17.20 0.05
C ILE A 286 -19.85 17.17 -1.40
N ILE A 287 -20.76 17.04 -2.36
CA ILE A 287 -20.44 16.98 -3.80
C ILE A 287 -19.73 18.25 -4.26
N MET A 288 -20.23 19.44 -3.87
CA MET A 288 -19.60 20.71 -4.21
C MET A 288 -18.19 20.84 -3.64
N LYS A 289 -17.96 20.40 -2.39
CA LYS A 289 -16.61 20.43 -1.80
C LYS A 289 -15.65 19.49 -2.53
N LEU A 290 -16.09 18.28 -2.88
CA LEU A 290 -15.28 17.35 -3.68
C LEU A 290 -14.99 17.89 -5.09
N HIS A 291 -15.96 18.55 -5.71
CA HIS A 291 -15.77 19.19 -7.00
C HIS A 291 -14.71 20.29 -6.96
N LYS A 292 -14.69 21.13 -5.90
CA LYS A 292 -13.69 22.20 -5.72
C LYS A 292 -12.25 21.67 -5.69
N ILE A 293 -12.04 20.48 -5.13
CA ILE A 293 -10.71 19.83 -5.07
C ILE A 293 -10.43 18.91 -6.27
N ASN A 294 -11.22 19.02 -7.35
CA ASN A 294 -11.11 18.24 -8.59
C ASN A 294 -11.32 16.72 -8.43
N TYR A 295 -12.24 16.31 -7.54
CA TYR A 295 -12.70 14.92 -7.41
C TYR A 295 -14.14 14.79 -7.95
N PRO A 296 -14.32 14.38 -9.22
CA PRO A 296 -15.65 14.32 -9.82
C PRO A 296 -16.43 13.12 -9.26
N VAL A 297 -17.52 13.41 -8.56
CA VAL A 297 -18.48 12.40 -8.11
C VAL A 297 -19.38 12.05 -9.29
N VAL A 298 -19.31 10.80 -9.76
CA VAL A 298 -20.11 10.32 -10.91
C VAL A 298 -21.26 9.41 -10.50
N ALA A 299 -21.23 8.89 -9.27
CA ALA A 299 -22.30 8.07 -8.74
C ALA A 299 -22.47 8.24 -7.23
N VAL A 300 -23.70 8.05 -6.76
CA VAL A 300 -24.07 7.96 -5.34
C VAL A 300 -24.66 6.59 -5.08
N VAL A 301 -24.21 5.93 -4.01
CA VAL A 301 -24.73 4.62 -3.59
C VAL A 301 -25.35 4.75 -2.20
N SER A 302 -26.59 4.29 -2.05
CA SER A 302 -27.29 4.26 -0.77
C SER A 302 -27.99 2.92 -0.54
N ASP A 303 -28.48 2.72 0.69
CA ASP A 303 -29.36 1.60 0.98
C ASP A 303 -30.78 1.96 0.53
N LEU A 304 -31.68 0.99 0.59
CA LEU A 304 -33.11 1.16 0.29
C LEU A 304 -33.95 1.41 1.55
N SER A 305 -33.39 2.09 2.55
CA SER A 305 -34.18 2.54 3.69
C SER A 305 -35.24 3.57 3.27
N PRO A 306 -36.37 3.69 3.99
CA PRO A 306 -37.40 4.67 3.67
C PRO A 306 -36.88 6.10 3.57
N GLU A 307 -35.88 6.46 4.39
CA GLU A 307 -35.27 7.79 4.38
C GLU A 307 -34.48 8.03 3.09
N ASN A 308 -33.66 7.07 2.66
CA ASN A 308 -32.93 7.18 1.40
C ASN A 308 -33.87 7.12 0.17
N GLN A 309 -34.97 6.37 0.24
CA GLN A 309 -36.02 6.43 -0.78
C GLN A 309 -36.73 7.80 -0.84
N SER A 310 -36.85 8.52 0.28
CA SER A 310 -37.31 9.92 0.27
C SER A 310 -36.31 10.82 -0.46
N LEU A 311 -35.02 10.71 -0.11
CA LEU A 311 -33.95 11.44 -0.77
C LEU A 311 -33.93 11.22 -2.28
N TRP A 312 -34.13 9.97 -2.73
CA TRP A 312 -34.23 9.64 -4.16
C TRP A 312 -35.39 10.38 -4.84
N ARG A 313 -36.57 10.41 -4.23
CA ARG A 313 -37.74 11.13 -4.76
C ARG A 313 -37.50 12.64 -4.82
N GLU A 314 -36.86 13.21 -3.81
CA GLU A 314 -36.48 14.63 -3.77
C GLU A 314 -35.48 14.99 -4.87
N LEU A 315 -34.56 14.07 -5.21
CA LEU A 315 -33.64 14.20 -6.35
C LEU A 315 -34.30 13.90 -7.71
N GLY A 316 -35.60 13.56 -7.73
CA GLY A 316 -36.36 13.23 -8.93
C GLY A 316 -36.02 11.86 -9.54
N ILE A 317 -35.44 10.96 -8.75
CA ILE A 317 -35.07 9.60 -9.15
C ILE A 317 -36.29 8.70 -9.08
N SER A 318 -36.62 8.08 -10.20
CA SER A 318 -37.66 7.05 -10.29
C SER A 318 -37.41 6.16 -11.50
N GLU A 319 -38.09 5.02 -11.56
CA GLU A 319 -38.07 4.15 -12.74
C GLU A 319 -38.58 4.86 -14.00
N THR A 320 -39.64 5.65 -13.88
CA THR A 320 -40.34 6.28 -15.02
C THR A 320 -39.68 7.57 -15.51
N ASN A 321 -38.80 8.17 -14.70
CA ASN A 321 -38.16 9.43 -15.01
C ASN A 321 -36.70 9.21 -15.41
N LYS A 322 -35.78 9.32 -14.46
CA LYS A 322 -34.34 9.19 -14.66
C LYS A 322 -33.68 8.55 -13.45
N SER A 323 -32.56 7.89 -13.69
CA SER A 323 -31.73 7.23 -12.68
C SER A 323 -30.52 8.08 -12.25
N TRP A 324 -30.51 9.36 -12.62
CA TRP A 324 -29.43 10.31 -12.34
C TRP A 324 -29.98 11.70 -12.02
N PHE A 325 -29.19 12.52 -11.34
CA PHE A 325 -29.47 13.94 -11.12
C PHE A 325 -28.29 14.81 -11.58
N SER A 326 -28.55 16.10 -11.83
CA SER A 326 -27.51 17.04 -12.28
C SER A 326 -26.61 17.43 -11.12
N HIS A 327 -25.31 17.59 -11.40
CA HIS A 327 -24.36 18.04 -10.40
C HIS A 327 -24.70 19.46 -9.93
N PRO A 328 -24.62 19.75 -8.61
CA PRO A 328 -25.07 21.03 -8.05
C PRO A 328 -24.28 22.27 -8.53
N ALA A 329 -23.07 22.07 -9.06
CA ALA A 329 -22.24 23.16 -9.62
C ALA A 329 -22.21 23.22 -11.16
N ASP A 330 -22.65 22.17 -11.85
CA ASP A 330 -22.59 22.09 -13.32
C ASP A 330 -23.70 21.16 -13.84
N GLU A 331 -24.72 21.75 -14.47
CA GLU A 331 -25.89 21.01 -14.95
C GLU A 331 -25.56 19.97 -16.04
N GLN A 332 -24.40 20.09 -16.70
CA GLN A 332 -23.95 19.14 -17.72
C GLN A 332 -23.33 17.88 -17.11
N LEU A 333 -22.90 17.92 -15.85
CA LEU A 333 -22.39 16.76 -15.14
C LEU A 333 -23.55 15.95 -14.56
N LYS A 334 -23.57 14.65 -14.83
CA LYS A 334 -24.57 13.72 -14.31
C LYS A 334 -24.00 12.91 -13.16
N ILE A 335 -24.83 12.68 -12.14
CA ILE A 335 -24.53 11.81 -11.00
C ILE A 335 -25.57 10.70 -10.97
N PHE A 336 -25.13 9.47 -11.19
CA PHE A 336 -25.99 8.28 -11.26
C PHE A 336 -26.27 7.71 -9.88
N VAL A 337 -27.48 7.23 -9.64
CA VAL A 337 -27.89 6.71 -8.33
C VAL A 337 -27.96 5.19 -8.36
N PHE A 338 -27.37 4.56 -7.36
CA PHE A 338 -27.38 3.11 -7.18
C PHE A 338 -27.88 2.75 -5.78
N SER A 339 -28.62 1.64 -5.71
CA SER A 339 -28.84 0.90 -4.47
C SER A 339 -27.76 -0.16 -4.29
N ASP A 340 -27.47 -0.52 -3.03
CA ASP A 340 -26.55 -1.61 -2.76
C ASP A 340 -27.07 -2.96 -3.29
N THR A 341 -26.26 -3.58 -4.15
CA THR A 341 -26.64 -4.83 -4.82
C THR A 341 -26.70 -5.99 -3.82
N THR A 342 -25.85 -5.99 -2.79
CA THR A 342 -25.88 -7.05 -1.76
C THR A 342 -27.18 -6.98 -0.97
N GLN A 343 -27.65 -5.77 -0.63
CA GLN A 343 -28.97 -5.58 -0.02
C GLN A 343 -30.11 -6.04 -0.94
N LEU A 344 -30.04 -5.78 -2.25
CA LEU A 344 -31.05 -6.26 -3.20
C LEU A 344 -31.19 -7.79 -3.19
N ILE A 345 -30.07 -8.54 -3.13
CA ILE A 345 -30.10 -10.00 -2.96
C ILE A 345 -30.82 -10.37 -1.67
N LYS A 346 -30.49 -9.72 -0.54
CA LYS A 346 -31.16 -10.01 0.73
C LYS A 346 -32.67 -9.81 0.65
N LEU A 347 -33.12 -8.76 -0.03
CA LEU A 347 -34.55 -8.43 -0.14
C LEU A 347 -35.29 -9.46 -0.97
N ILE A 348 -34.76 -9.81 -2.16
CA ILE A 348 -35.39 -10.81 -3.02
C ILE A 348 -35.34 -12.21 -2.41
N HIS A 349 -34.26 -12.54 -1.68
CA HIS A 349 -34.15 -13.79 -0.92
C HIS A 349 -35.27 -13.91 0.10
N ASN A 350 -35.47 -12.87 0.93
CA ASN A 350 -36.53 -12.88 1.94
C ASN A 350 -37.90 -13.03 1.28
N HIS A 351 -38.16 -12.25 0.23
CA HIS A 351 -39.45 -12.30 -0.46
C HIS A 351 -39.73 -13.68 -1.08
N TYR A 352 -38.73 -14.29 -1.72
CA TYR A 352 -38.81 -15.64 -2.28
C TYR A 352 -39.07 -16.72 -1.22
N ILE A 353 -38.47 -16.59 -0.03
CA ILE A 353 -38.65 -17.55 1.06
C ILE A 353 -40.00 -17.37 1.78
N ASP A 354 -40.45 -16.14 1.96
CA ASP A 354 -41.65 -15.81 2.73
C ASP A 354 -42.93 -15.97 1.89
N VAL A 355 -42.92 -15.47 0.66
CA VAL A 355 -44.10 -15.39 -0.22
C VAL A 355 -43.92 -16.21 -1.51
N GLY A 356 -42.74 -16.11 -2.13
CA GLY A 356 -42.49 -16.57 -3.49
C GLY A 356 -42.36 -15.41 -4.48
N LEU A 357 -42.11 -15.72 -5.75
CA LEU A 357 -41.99 -14.76 -6.84
C LEU A 357 -42.94 -15.16 -7.95
N ASP A 358 -43.85 -14.27 -8.33
CA ASP A 358 -44.73 -14.47 -9.49
C ASP A 358 -44.03 -13.91 -10.74
N ILE A 359 -43.52 -14.79 -11.59
CA ILE A 359 -42.73 -14.44 -12.79
C ILE A 359 -43.38 -15.07 -14.02
N ASN A 360 -43.78 -14.25 -14.99
CA ASN A 360 -44.42 -14.70 -16.24
C ASN A 360 -45.64 -15.62 -16.02
N GLY A 361 -46.41 -15.40 -14.95
CA GLY A 361 -47.55 -16.23 -14.58
C GLY A 361 -47.20 -17.51 -13.82
N HIS A 362 -45.92 -17.76 -13.54
CA HIS A 362 -45.45 -18.90 -12.75
C HIS A 362 -45.10 -18.46 -11.32
N LYS A 363 -45.70 -19.14 -10.33
CA LYS A 363 -45.40 -18.92 -8.92
C LYS A 363 -44.18 -19.71 -8.46
N LEU A 364 -43.04 -19.05 -8.39
CA LEU A 364 -41.76 -19.64 -7.96
C LEU A 364 -41.66 -19.56 -6.44
N THR A 365 -41.50 -20.70 -5.77
CA THR A 365 -41.46 -20.74 -4.30
C THR A 365 -40.34 -21.66 -3.83
N LYS A 366 -39.98 -21.55 -2.54
CA LYS A 366 -39.00 -22.45 -1.90
C LYS A 366 -39.34 -23.94 -2.02
N THR A 367 -40.58 -24.30 -2.38
CA THR A 367 -41.01 -25.69 -2.55
C THR A 367 -40.20 -26.41 -3.64
N THR A 368 -39.88 -25.74 -4.75
CA THR A 368 -39.03 -26.27 -5.83
C THR A 368 -37.66 -26.67 -5.29
N VAL A 369 -37.07 -25.82 -4.44
CA VAL A 369 -35.76 -26.08 -3.82
C VAL A 369 -35.86 -27.22 -2.80
N GLN A 370 -36.92 -27.26 -1.97
CA GLN A 370 -37.15 -28.34 -1.02
C GLN A 370 -37.33 -29.71 -1.71
N GLN A 371 -38.08 -29.76 -2.80
CA GLN A 371 -38.25 -30.97 -3.61
C GLN A 371 -36.90 -31.41 -4.19
N THR A 372 -36.13 -30.48 -4.76
CA THR A 372 -34.79 -30.75 -5.28
C THR A 372 -33.84 -31.30 -4.21
N MET A 373 -33.84 -30.70 -3.01
CA MET A 373 -33.04 -31.16 -1.87
C MET A 373 -33.41 -32.60 -1.45
N ARG A 374 -34.71 -32.92 -1.38
CA ARG A 374 -35.19 -34.28 -1.03
C ARG A 374 -34.74 -35.31 -2.07
N HIS A 375 -34.78 -34.97 -3.34
CA HIS A 375 -34.33 -35.87 -4.41
C HIS A 375 -32.80 -36.06 -4.40
N CYS A 376 -32.03 -34.99 -4.20
CA CYS A 376 -30.57 -35.05 -4.13
C CYS A 376 -30.05 -35.78 -2.88
N ALA A 377 -30.83 -35.84 -1.80
CA ALA A 377 -30.45 -36.54 -0.57
C ALA A 377 -30.57 -38.08 -0.68
N ARG A 378 -31.11 -38.61 -1.78
CA ARG A 378 -31.26 -40.06 -1.98
C ARG A 378 -29.88 -40.68 -2.31
N PRO A 379 -29.53 -41.86 -1.74
CA PRO A 379 -28.22 -42.49 -1.96
C PRO A 379 -27.87 -42.74 -3.44
N ASP A 380 -28.90 -42.97 -4.26
CA ASP A 380 -28.76 -43.34 -5.67
C ASP A 380 -28.61 -42.13 -6.61
N VAL A 381 -28.64 -40.90 -6.08
CA VAL A 381 -28.58 -39.65 -6.85
C VAL A 381 -27.19 -39.03 -6.74
N SER A 382 -26.45 -38.95 -7.84
CA SER A 382 -25.09 -38.40 -7.88
C SER A 382 -25.01 -36.87 -7.92
N ILE A 383 -26.13 -36.17 -7.73
CA ILE A 383 -26.19 -34.70 -7.83
C ILE A 383 -25.72 -34.09 -6.51
N LYS A 384 -24.56 -33.42 -6.55
CA LYS A 384 -24.02 -32.66 -5.42
C LYS A 384 -24.63 -31.28 -5.35
N LEU A 385 -25.73 -31.16 -4.61
CA LEU A 385 -26.35 -29.88 -4.28
C LEU A 385 -25.61 -29.21 -3.11
N ARG A 386 -25.19 -27.95 -3.29
CA ARG A 386 -24.43 -27.17 -2.29
C ARG A 386 -25.30 -26.24 -1.43
N ILE A 387 -26.53 -26.65 -1.14
CA ILE A 387 -27.45 -25.92 -0.26
C ILE A 387 -28.01 -26.84 0.82
N ASN A 388 -28.45 -26.26 1.93
CA ASN A 388 -29.02 -26.98 3.07
C ASN A 388 -30.24 -26.22 3.61
N GLU A 389 -30.92 -26.79 4.61
CA GLU A 389 -32.13 -26.19 5.20
C GLU A 389 -31.92 -24.76 5.75
N ASN A 390 -30.69 -24.39 6.11
CA ASN A 390 -30.40 -23.03 6.58
C ASN A 390 -30.49 -21.99 5.45
N HIS A 391 -30.35 -22.38 4.18
CA HIS A 391 -30.53 -21.48 3.04
C HIS A 391 -32.01 -21.10 2.84
N LEU A 392 -32.92 -21.91 3.38
CA LEU A 392 -34.37 -21.73 3.29
C LEU A 392 -34.98 -21.19 4.59
N LYS A 393 -34.15 -20.94 5.61
CA LYS A 393 -34.55 -20.37 6.89
C LYS A 393 -34.01 -18.95 6.99
N VAL A 394 -34.91 -17.98 7.19
CA VAL A 394 -34.53 -16.60 7.50
C VAL A 394 -34.15 -16.54 8.99
N CYS A 395 -32.89 -16.82 9.32
CA CYS A 395 -32.37 -16.56 10.67
C CYS A 395 -31.87 -15.11 10.80
N SER A 396 -32.16 -14.46 11.94
CA SER A 396 -31.93 -13.03 12.20
C SER A 396 -30.47 -12.61 12.45
N LEU A 397 -29.49 -13.52 12.36
CA LEU A 397 -28.08 -13.23 12.65
C LEU A 397 -27.29 -12.86 11.37
N THR A 398 -26.65 -11.69 11.40
CA THR A 398 -26.69 -10.70 10.30
C THR A 398 -25.46 -10.61 9.41
N LYS A 399 -24.68 -11.69 9.22
CA LYS A 399 -23.59 -11.72 8.21
C LYS A 399 -23.54 -12.97 7.34
N GLN A 400 -24.13 -14.08 7.79
CA GLN A 400 -24.22 -15.29 6.96
C GLN A 400 -25.32 -15.21 5.90
N LYS A 401 -26.23 -14.24 6.01
CA LYS A 401 -27.41 -14.13 5.15
C LYS A 401 -27.06 -13.83 3.69
N ASP A 402 -26.05 -13.00 3.43
CA ASP A 402 -25.62 -12.67 2.06
C ASP A 402 -25.02 -13.87 1.35
N THR A 403 -24.14 -14.58 2.06
CA THR A 403 -23.51 -15.80 1.55
C THR A 403 -24.55 -16.86 1.24
N LEU A 404 -25.52 -17.06 2.14
CA LEU A 404 -26.60 -18.04 1.96
C LEU A 404 -27.51 -17.65 0.78
N ALA A 405 -27.84 -16.37 0.64
CA ALA A 405 -28.68 -15.88 -0.44
C ALA A 405 -27.98 -16.01 -1.80
N THR A 406 -26.69 -15.64 -1.88
CA THR A 406 -25.87 -15.79 -3.09
C THR A 406 -25.70 -17.27 -3.47
N GLN A 407 -25.52 -18.16 -2.48
CA GLN A 407 -25.44 -19.60 -2.71
C GLN A 407 -26.77 -20.19 -3.21
N LEU A 408 -27.90 -19.71 -2.69
CA LEU A 408 -29.22 -20.14 -3.14
C LEU A 408 -29.42 -19.80 -4.62
N PHE A 409 -29.25 -18.52 -4.99
CA PHE A 409 -29.40 -18.04 -6.36
C PHE A 409 -28.15 -18.28 -7.22
N SER A 410 -27.47 -19.41 -7.05
CA SER A 410 -26.26 -19.73 -7.82
C SER A 410 -26.56 -20.55 -9.08
N ARG A 411 -25.68 -20.42 -10.08
CA ARG A 411 -25.72 -21.26 -11.29
C ARG A 411 -25.66 -22.76 -10.96
N THR A 412 -24.98 -23.14 -9.86
CA THR A 412 -24.91 -24.55 -9.42
C THR A 412 -26.24 -25.07 -8.88
N THR A 413 -27.01 -24.22 -8.20
CA THR A 413 -28.37 -24.54 -7.73
C THR A 413 -29.31 -24.69 -8.92
N ALA A 414 -29.30 -23.71 -9.84
CA ALA A 414 -30.10 -23.76 -11.08
C ALA A 414 -29.86 -25.05 -11.87
N ARG A 415 -28.59 -25.40 -12.13
CA ARG A 415 -28.21 -26.62 -12.85
C ARG A 415 -28.64 -27.89 -12.14
N SER A 416 -28.56 -27.92 -10.81
CA SER A 416 -29.03 -29.06 -10.02
C SER A 416 -30.54 -29.26 -10.14
N ILE A 417 -31.33 -28.16 -10.10
CA ILE A 417 -32.78 -28.19 -10.30
C ILE A 417 -33.12 -28.72 -11.70
N ARG A 418 -32.49 -28.17 -12.76
CA ARG A 418 -32.68 -28.67 -14.14
C ARG A 418 -32.34 -30.15 -14.25
N ARG A 419 -31.19 -30.55 -13.67
CA ARG A 419 -30.73 -31.94 -13.75
C ARG A 419 -31.70 -32.90 -13.07
N CYS A 420 -32.27 -32.54 -11.92
CA CYS A 420 -33.28 -33.38 -11.30
C CYS A 420 -34.54 -33.51 -12.18
N HIS A 421 -34.96 -32.43 -12.84
CA HIS A 421 -36.09 -32.47 -13.76
C HIS A 421 -35.82 -33.36 -14.98
N GLU A 422 -34.63 -33.25 -15.59
CA GLU A 422 -34.18 -34.10 -16.71
C GLU A 422 -34.15 -35.59 -16.35
N LEU A 423 -33.87 -35.93 -15.10
CA LEU A 423 -33.88 -37.30 -14.59
C LEU A 423 -35.30 -37.83 -14.31
N GLY A 424 -36.34 -37.04 -14.58
CA GLY A 424 -37.74 -37.41 -14.39
C GLY A 424 -38.24 -37.27 -12.96
N TYR A 425 -37.54 -36.55 -12.08
CA TYR A 425 -38.06 -36.24 -10.75
C TYR A 425 -39.15 -35.17 -10.82
N ALA A 426 -40.27 -35.41 -10.14
CA ALA A 426 -41.39 -34.50 -10.09
C ALA A 426 -41.06 -33.27 -9.24
N ILE A 427 -40.67 -32.18 -9.91
CA ILE A 427 -40.33 -30.90 -9.30
C ILE A 427 -41.18 -29.82 -9.97
N ASN A 428 -41.91 -29.06 -9.17
CA ASN A 428 -42.81 -28.03 -9.65
C ASN A 428 -42.02 -26.79 -10.09
N ASN A 429 -42.40 -26.19 -11.23
CA ASN A 429 -41.77 -24.99 -11.80
C ASN A 429 -40.24 -25.08 -11.88
N ALA A 430 -39.72 -26.28 -12.19
CA ALA A 430 -38.29 -26.57 -12.14
C ALA A 430 -37.50 -25.73 -13.15
N CYS A 431 -37.98 -25.69 -14.40
CA CYS A 431 -37.34 -24.96 -15.48
C CYS A 431 -37.36 -23.45 -15.21
N GLU A 432 -38.53 -22.91 -14.85
CA GLU A 432 -38.73 -21.48 -14.60
C GLU A 432 -37.92 -20.99 -13.40
N THR A 433 -37.86 -21.80 -12.32
CA THR A 433 -37.01 -21.49 -11.16
C THR A 433 -35.54 -21.53 -11.52
N ALA A 434 -35.11 -22.52 -12.31
CA ALA A 434 -33.72 -22.61 -12.74
C ALA A 434 -33.32 -21.48 -13.69
N ASP A 435 -34.17 -21.11 -14.64
CA ASP A 435 -33.96 -19.98 -15.56
C ASP A 435 -33.83 -18.67 -14.79
N PHE A 436 -34.71 -18.43 -13.81
CA PHE A 436 -34.63 -17.25 -12.96
C PHE A 436 -33.35 -17.25 -12.10
N PHE A 437 -32.98 -18.37 -11.47
CA PHE A 437 -31.77 -18.45 -10.64
C PHE A 437 -30.50 -18.22 -11.45
N GLU A 438 -30.44 -18.74 -12.68
CA GLU A 438 -29.31 -18.52 -13.58
C GLU A 438 -29.23 -17.06 -14.04
N LEU A 439 -30.36 -16.47 -14.45
CA LEU A 439 -30.40 -15.04 -14.81
C LEU A 439 -30.03 -14.14 -13.63
N PHE A 440 -30.50 -14.45 -12.42
CA PHE A 440 -30.21 -13.66 -11.22
C PHE A 440 -28.74 -13.80 -10.79
N ASN A 441 -28.15 -14.99 -10.91
CA ASN A 441 -26.72 -15.20 -10.75
C ASN A 441 -25.93 -14.31 -11.72
N ASP A 442 -26.28 -14.37 -13.00
CA ASP A 442 -25.57 -13.66 -14.07
C ASP A 442 -25.69 -12.14 -13.90
N TRP A 443 -26.88 -11.66 -13.52
CA TRP A 443 -27.11 -10.26 -13.18
C TRP A 443 -26.28 -9.82 -11.98
N PHE A 444 -26.23 -10.61 -10.91
CA PHE A 444 -25.43 -10.27 -9.74
C PHE A 444 -23.94 -10.26 -10.04
N ASP A 445 -23.49 -11.22 -10.84
CA ASP A 445 -22.13 -11.30 -11.34
C ASP A 445 -21.76 -10.01 -12.10
N VAL A 446 -22.65 -9.50 -12.96
CA VAL A 446 -22.46 -8.20 -13.64
C VAL A 446 -22.27 -7.04 -12.66
N PHE A 447 -23.03 -6.99 -11.56
CA PHE A 447 -22.92 -5.93 -10.54
C PHE A 447 -21.80 -6.13 -9.50
N ASN A 448 -21.11 -7.28 -9.50
CA ASN A 448 -20.06 -7.60 -8.54
C ASN A 448 -18.69 -7.91 -9.20
N SER A 449 -18.46 -7.40 -10.41
CA SER A 449 -17.20 -7.59 -11.14
C SER A 449 -16.05 -6.85 -10.43
N ASN A 450 -14.98 -7.59 -10.10
CA ASN A 450 -13.85 -7.07 -9.32
C ASN A 450 -12.47 -7.33 -9.94
N ARG A 451 -12.40 -8.01 -11.09
CA ARG A 451 -11.14 -8.41 -11.74
C ARG A 451 -11.17 -8.20 -13.24
N LEU A 452 -10.04 -7.75 -13.76
CA LEU A 452 -9.76 -7.69 -15.20
C LEU A 452 -9.17 -9.06 -15.60
N ASN A 453 -9.86 -9.80 -16.46
CA ASN A 453 -9.39 -11.03 -17.13
C ASN A 453 -9.35 -12.31 -16.26
N PHE A 454 -10.49 -12.92 -15.95
CA PHE A 454 -10.55 -14.30 -15.47
C PHE A 454 -11.64 -15.11 -16.20
N PRO A 455 -11.38 -16.37 -16.60
CA PRO A 455 -12.33 -17.16 -17.42
C PRO A 455 -13.61 -17.59 -16.69
N ASP A 456 -13.57 -17.66 -15.36
CA ASP A 456 -14.62 -18.24 -14.52
C ASP A 456 -15.40 -17.20 -13.68
N SER A 457 -15.11 -15.90 -13.82
CA SER A 457 -15.79 -14.80 -13.12
C SER A 457 -16.29 -13.75 -14.10
N SER A 458 -17.40 -13.08 -13.78
CA SER A 458 -17.89 -11.93 -14.54
C SER A 458 -16.79 -10.89 -14.78
N GLU A 459 -16.53 -10.60 -16.06
CA GLU A 459 -15.63 -9.54 -16.49
C GLU A 459 -16.21 -8.16 -16.15
N ALA A 460 -15.34 -7.14 -16.11
CA ALA A 460 -15.75 -5.75 -15.93
C ALA A 460 -16.86 -5.34 -16.93
N TYR A 461 -17.78 -4.50 -16.49
CA TYR A 461 -18.85 -3.98 -17.35
C TYR A 461 -18.25 -3.17 -18.50
N GLY A 462 -18.63 -3.46 -19.75
CA GLY A 462 -18.04 -2.87 -20.96
C GLY A 462 -17.14 -3.82 -21.75
N LYS A 463 -16.71 -4.95 -21.17
CA LYS A 463 -15.89 -5.95 -21.89
C LYS A 463 -16.69 -6.87 -22.78
N GLN A 464 -17.82 -7.35 -22.28
CA GLN A 464 -18.76 -8.20 -23.02
C GLN A 464 -20.12 -7.49 -23.08
N ILE A 465 -20.09 -6.24 -23.56
CA ILE A 465 -21.19 -5.29 -23.37
C ILE A 465 -22.53 -5.82 -23.90
N GLU A 466 -22.54 -6.50 -25.05
CA GLU A 466 -23.74 -7.08 -25.65
C GLU A 466 -24.42 -8.12 -24.72
N ASN A 467 -23.62 -9.04 -24.16
CA ASN A 467 -24.12 -10.04 -23.22
C ASN A 467 -24.54 -9.41 -21.89
N GLN A 468 -23.75 -8.47 -21.39
CA GLN A 468 -24.02 -7.79 -20.12
C GLN A 468 -25.32 -6.96 -20.21
N GLN A 469 -25.50 -6.17 -21.27
CA GLN A 469 -26.72 -5.41 -21.54
C GLN A 469 -27.93 -6.32 -21.78
N CYS A 470 -27.76 -7.45 -22.47
CA CYS A 470 -28.83 -8.44 -22.63
C CYS A 470 -29.28 -8.99 -21.26
N THR A 471 -28.34 -9.30 -20.36
CA THR A 471 -28.64 -9.71 -18.98
C THR A 471 -29.37 -8.63 -18.20
N LEU A 472 -28.93 -7.37 -18.28
CA LEU A 472 -29.62 -6.23 -17.64
C LEU A 472 -31.03 -6.03 -18.19
N ALA A 473 -31.21 -6.15 -19.51
CA ALA A 473 -32.50 -5.98 -20.18
C ALA A 473 -33.49 -7.07 -19.76
N ARG A 474 -33.07 -8.34 -19.77
CA ARG A 474 -33.88 -9.48 -19.32
C ARG A 474 -34.24 -9.39 -17.84
N MET A 475 -33.30 -8.98 -16.99
CA MET A 475 -33.59 -8.76 -15.57
C MET A 475 -34.60 -7.62 -15.40
N SER A 476 -34.44 -6.53 -16.16
CA SER A 476 -35.37 -5.38 -16.12
C SER A 476 -36.77 -5.77 -16.59
N GLU A 477 -36.89 -6.62 -17.61
CA GLU A 477 -38.17 -7.14 -18.09
C GLU A 477 -38.90 -7.91 -16.99
N ILE A 478 -38.22 -8.83 -16.30
CA ILE A 478 -38.80 -9.57 -15.16
C ILE A 478 -39.15 -8.62 -14.02
N MET A 479 -38.28 -7.68 -13.66
CA MET A 479 -38.55 -6.77 -12.54
C MET A 479 -39.67 -5.77 -12.82
N ARG A 480 -40.09 -5.60 -14.09
CA ARG A 480 -41.27 -4.80 -14.45
C ARG A 480 -42.59 -5.55 -14.30
N THR A 481 -42.58 -6.88 -14.23
CA THR A 481 -43.82 -7.64 -14.06
C THR A 481 -44.42 -7.39 -12.68
N GLU A 482 -45.74 -7.49 -12.58
CA GLU A 482 -46.45 -7.43 -11.30
C GLU A 482 -46.13 -8.70 -10.49
N MET A 483 -45.46 -8.54 -9.34
CA MET A 483 -45.12 -9.65 -8.43
C MET A 483 -46.05 -9.68 -7.19
N THR A 484 -47.00 -8.75 -7.11
CA THR A 484 -47.92 -8.58 -5.98
C THR A 484 -49.36 -8.46 -6.48
N GLU A 485 -50.32 -8.86 -5.66
CA GLU A 485 -51.75 -8.76 -6.01
C GLU A 485 -52.25 -7.31 -6.13
N SER A 486 -51.58 -6.35 -5.46
CA SER A 486 -51.95 -4.93 -5.55
C SER A 486 -51.42 -4.24 -6.80
N GLY A 487 -50.53 -4.89 -7.56
CA GLY A 487 -49.80 -4.28 -8.68
C GLY A 487 -48.70 -3.31 -8.25
N ASP A 488 -48.53 -3.07 -6.94
CA ASP A 488 -47.47 -2.20 -6.43
C ASP A 488 -46.10 -2.86 -6.58
N LYS A 489 -45.13 -2.08 -7.05
CA LYS A 489 -43.74 -2.55 -7.16
C LYS A 489 -43.10 -2.67 -5.80
N LEU A 490 -42.46 -3.80 -5.58
CA LEU A 490 -41.66 -4.07 -4.39
C LEU A 490 -40.37 -3.24 -4.43
N THR A 491 -39.84 -2.91 -3.25
CA THR A 491 -38.64 -2.07 -3.10
C THR A 491 -37.44 -2.62 -3.88
N PHE A 492 -37.24 -3.94 -3.91
CA PHE A 492 -36.14 -4.53 -4.68
C PHE A 492 -36.35 -4.43 -6.19
N GLN A 493 -37.61 -4.46 -6.69
CA GLN A 493 -37.90 -4.30 -8.12
C GLN A 493 -37.47 -2.89 -8.56
N MET A 494 -37.86 -1.86 -7.80
CA MET A 494 -37.43 -0.49 -8.05
C MET A 494 -35.91 -0.34 -8.01
N GLY A 495 -35.26 -0.89 -6.98
CA GLY A 495 -33.80 -0.79 -6.86
C GLY A 495 -33.05 -1.48 -8.00
N ILE A 496 -33.50 -2.66 -8.45
CA ILE A 496 -32.89 -3.35 -9.60
C ILE A 496 -33.08 -2.55 -10.90
N LEU A 497 -34.28 -2.02 -11.13
CA LEU A 497 -34.57 -1.24 -12.34
C LEU A 497 -33.74 0.04 -12.42
N ILE A 498 -33.61 0.75 -11.30
CA ILE A 498 -32.77 1.95 -11.19
C ILE A 498 -31.29 1.59 -11.37
N ASN A 499 -30.81 0.52 -10.71
CA ASN A 499 -29.42 0.06 -10.85
C ASN A 499 -29.07 -0.27 -12.31
N ASN A 500 -29.95 -0.98 -13.02
CA ASN A 500 -29.72 -1.37 -14.41
C ASN A 500 -29.63 -0.12 -15.31
N ALA A 501 -30.61 0.79 -15.22
CA ALA A 501 -30.61 2.04 -15.97
C ALA A 501 -29.40 2.93 -15.63
N SER A 502 -29.01 2.99 -14.35
CA SER A 502 -27.84 3.73 -13.91
C SER A 502 -26.53 3.14 -14.41
N LEU A 503 -26.39 1.81 -14.45
CA LEU A 503 -25.16 1.18 -14.92
C LEU A 503 -24.94 1.44 -16.42
N ASP A 504 -25.99 1.28 -17.21
CA ASP A 504 -25.96 1.59 -18.65
C ASP A 504 -25.64 3.07 -18.89
N GLY A 505 -26.39 3.98 -18.26
CA GLY A 505 -26.19 5.41 -18.42
C GLY A 505 -24.81 5.88 -17.92
N LEU A 506 -24.31 5.32 -16.82
CA LEU A 506 -22.98 5.63 -16.30
C LEU A 506 -21.89 5.16 -17.28
N TYR A 507 -22.04 3.98 -17.86
CA TYR A 507 -21.09 3.45 -18.85
C TYR A 507 -21.00 4.34 -20.09
N GLU A 508 -22.14 4.72 -20.66
CA GLU A 508 -22.19 5.64 -21.80
C GLU A 508 -21.56 6.99 -21.46
N TYR A 509 -21.91 7.56 -20.31
CA TYR A 509 -21.39 8.85 -19.85
C TYR A 509 -19.88 8.83 -19.62
N LEU A 510 -19.34 7.77 -19.00
CA LEU A 510 -17.91 7.64 -18.75
C LEU A 510 -17.12 7.37 -20.03
N SER A 511 -17.69 6.63 -20.97
CA SER A 511 -17.12 6.40 -22.29
C SER A 511 -17.00 7.71 -23.07
N GLU A 512 -18.06 8.52 -23.10
CA GLU A 512 -18.11 9.80 -23.83
C GLU A 512 -17.21 10.88 -23.20
N LYS A 513 -17.21 11.01 -21.87
CA LYS A 513 -16.57 12.15 -21.19
C LYS A 513 -15.15 11.88 -20.69
N TYR A 514 -14.80 10.62 -20.43
CA TYR A 514 -13.55 10.25 -19.77
C TYR A 514 -12.79 9.11 -20.49
N ASP A 515 -13.20 8.72 -21.69
CA ASP A 515 -12.61 7.65 -22.50
C ASP A 515 -12.46 6.32 -21.71
N MET A 516 -13.38 6.05 -20.78
CA MET A 516 -13.37 4.82 -19.97
C MET A 516 -14.11 3.69 -20.68
N ILE A 517 -13.36 2.65 -21.07
CA ILE A 517 -13.90 1.50 -21.80
C ILE A 517 -14.53 0.41 -20.92
N HIS A 518 -14.38 0.49 -19.60
CA HIS A 518 -14.96 -0.50 -18.68
C HIS A 518 -15.11 0.03 -17.25
N ILE A 519 -16.00 -0.61 -16.48
CA ILE A 519 -16.29 -0.28 -15.09
C ILE A 519 -16.15 -1.53 -14.21
N LEU A 520 -15.42 -1.40 -13.09
CA LEU A 520 -15.41 -2.40 -12.03
C LEU A 520 -16.63 -2.18 -11.12
N THR A 521 -17.71 -2.91 -11.36
CA THR A 521 -19.00 -2.72 -10.69
C THR A 521 -18.99 -3.03 -9.20
N SER A 522 -18.02 -3.81 -8.71
CA SER A 522 -17.74 -3.97 -7.26
C SER A 522 -17.43 -2.64 -6.52
N ARG A 523 -17.21 -1.54 -7.25
CA ARG A 523 -17.00 -0.19 -6.69
C ARG A 523 -18.28 0.65 -6.63
N LEU A 524 -19.40 0.14 -7.16
CA LEU A 524 -20.74 0.74 -7.12
C LEU A 524 -21.60 0.12 -6.01
N SER A 525 -20.96 -0.29 -4.90
CA SER A 525 -21.60 -0.89 -3.72
C SER A 525 -21.26 -0.11 -2.44
N GLN A 526 -21.97 -0.41 -1.35
CA GLN A 526 -21.71 0.18 -0.03
C GLN A 526 -20.60 -0.52 0.77
N GLU A 527 -19.88 -1.47 0.17
CA GLU A 527 -18.82 -2.25 0.84
C GLU A 527 -17.74 -1.36 1.48
N ASN A 528 -17.43 -0.20 0.89
CA ASN A 528 -16.48 0.78 1.45
C ASN A 528 -16.94 1.33 2.81
N VAL A 529 -18.23 1.67 2.92
CA VAL A 529 -18.83 2.19 4.15
C VAL A 529 -18.95 1.08 5.19
N GLU A 530 -19.41 -0.11 4.80
CA GLU A 530 -19.50 -1.26 5.70
C GLU A 530 -18.11 -1.70 6.23
N SER A 531 -17.09 -1.70 5.36
CA SER A 531 -15.70 -1.97 5.73
C SER A 531 -15.16 -0.91 6.70
N PHE A 532 -15.54 0.35 6.51
CA PHE A 532 -15.20 1.43 7.43
C PHE A 532 -15.87 1.22 8.79
N PHE A 533 -17.16 0.90 8.82
CA PHE A 533 -17.86 0.56 10.05
C PHE A 533 -17.24 -0.65 10.75
N GLY A 534 -16.88 -1.71 10.02
CA GLY A 534 -16.14 -2.84 10.56
C GLY A 534 -14.84 -2.41 11.24
N SER A 535 -14.08 -1.54 10.57
CA SER A 535 -12.85 -0.96 11.12
C SER A 535 -13.14 -0.14 12.39
N MET A 536 -14.18 0.70 12.40
CA MET A 536 -14.59 1.46 13.59
C MET A 536 -15.06 0.56 14.75
N ARG A 537 -15.65 -0.59 14.48
CA ARG A 537 -15.99 -1.56 15.53
C ARG A 537 -14.71 -2.22 16.09
N SER A 538 -13.74 -2.54 15.22
CA SER A 538 -12.47 -3.19 15.61
C SER A 538 -11.46 -2.27 16.30
N ILE A 539 -11.45 -0.97 16.00
CA ILE A 539 -10.49 -0.01 16.59
C ILE A 539 -10.76 0.16 18.09
N GLY A 540 -9.76 -0.17 18.92
CA GLY A 540 -9.74 0.07 20.36
C GLY A 540 -10.20 -1.10 21.24
N HIS A 541 -9.50 -1.29 22.37
CA HIS A 541 -9.87 -2.17 23.50
C HIS A 541 -10.38 -3.60 23.19
N GLY A 542 -9.70 -4.31 22.27
CA GLY A 542 -9.73 -5.79 22.25
C GLY A 542 -11.09 -6.43 21.92
N GLY A 543 -11.91 -5.79 21.10
CA GLY A 543 -13.11 -6.41 20.51
C GLY A 543 -14.29 -6.61 21.46
N GLN A 544 -14.31 -5.97 22.62
CA GLN A 544 -15.42 -6.09 23.60
C GLN A 544 -16.51 -5.03 23.42
N TYR A 545 -16.30 -4.03 22.56
CA TYR A 545 -17.23 -2.92 22.34
C TYR A 545 -17.63 -2.83 20.87
N ASP A 546 -18.44 -3.80 20.43
CA ASP A 546 -18.98 -3.87 19.07
C ASP A 546 -19.86 -2.66 18.73
N HIS A 547 -20.44 -2.00 19.72
CA HIS A 547 -21.29 -0.81 19.57
C HIS A 547 -20.66 0.38 20.30
N PRO A 548 -19.94 1.28 19.60
CA PRO A 548 -19.37 2.46 20.23
C PRO A 548 -20.47 3.47 20.62
N THR A 549 -20.20 4.27 21.66
CA THR A 549 -20.98 5.49 21.95
C THR A 549 -20.61 6.64 20.99
N PRO A 550 -21.40 7.72 20.87
CA PRO A 550 -21.07 8.85 20.00
C PRO A 550 -19.67 9.44 20.24
N LEU A 551 -19.31 9.63 21.52
CA LEU A 551 -17.99 10.11 21.92
C LEU A 551 -16.87 9.15 21.49
N GLN A 552 -17.07 7.85 21.71
CA GLN A 552 -16.10 6.82 21.30
C GLN A 552 -15.97 6.78 19.78
N PHE A 553 -17.08 6.89 19.04
CA PHE A 553 -17.06 6.90 17.58
C PHE A 553 -16.25 8.08 17.03
N ARG A 554 -16.47 9.30 17.58
CA ARG A 554 -15.67 10.49 17.24
C ARG A 554 -14.18 10.28 17.50
N ASP A 555 -13.83 9.72 18.65
CA ASP A 555 -12.43 9.45 19.00
C ASP A 555 -11.79 8.38 18.09
N LYS A 556 -12.57 7.40 17.62
CA LYS A 556 -12.12 6.38 16.67
C LYS A 556 -11.90 6.96 15.27
N ILE A 557 -12.82 7.80 14.77
CA ILE A 557 -12.63 8.54 13.52
C ILE A 557 -11.38 9.43 13.61
N ARG A 558 -11.20 10.16 14.70
CA ARG A 558 -10.01 10.99 14.90
C ARG A 558 -8.72 10.18 14.76
N LYS A 559 -8.64 9.04 15.46
CA LYS A 559 -7.48 8.13 15.36
C LYS A 559 -7.25 7.60 13.96
N TYR A 560 -8.32 7.31 13.22
CA TYR A 560 -8.25 6.84 11.85
C TYR A 560 -7.68 7.93 10.92
N ILE A 561 -8.25 9.14 10.97
CA ILE A 561 -7.81 10.27 10.15
C ILE A 561 -6.37 10.66 10.48
N GLU A 562 -5.97 10.67 11.75
CA GLU A 562 -4.58 10.96 12.12
C GLU A 562 -3.57 9.90 11.70
N GLY A 563 -4.01 8.64 11.65
CA GLY A 563 -3.20 7.58 11.03
C GLY A 563 -2.97 7.82 9.54
N MET A 564 -3.91 8.48 8.85
CA MET A 564 -3.80 8.81 7.43
C MET A 564 -2.97 10.06 7.17
N ILE A 565 -3.31 11.20 7.80
CA ILE A 565 -2.66 12.52 7.60
C ILE A 565 -1.15 12.44 7.57
N LYS A 566 -0.58 11.61 8.45
CA LYS A 566 0.84 11.63 8.71
C LYS A 566 1.57 10.47 8.01
N LEU A 567 0.87 9.58 7.30
CA LEU A 567 1.50 8.57 6.42
C LEU A 567 1.87 9.17 5.05
N ASP A 568 1.12 10.19 4.62
CA ASP A 568 1.31 10.89 3.34
C ASP A 568 2.27 12.10 3.46
N GLN A 569 2.88 12.32 4.63
CA GLN A 569 3.97 13.28 4.90
C GLN A 569 5.29 12.55 5.16
#